data_AF-A0A9X2WIS8-F1
#
_entry.id   AF-A0A9X2WIS8-F1
#
_cell.length_a   1.000
_cell.length_b   1.000
_cell.length_c   1.000
_cell.angle_alpha   90.00
_cell.angle_beta   90.00
_cell.angle_gamma   90.00
#
_symmetry.space_group_name_H-M   'P 1'
#
loop_
_entity.id
_entity.type
_entity.pdbx_description
1 polymer ?
#
loop_
_entity_poly.entity_id
_entity_poly.type
_entity_poly.pdbx_seq_one_letter_code
_entity_poly.pdbx_strand_id
1 'polypeptide(L)'
;MAPHLLQRSLDELISKEAIHTVLQPIVDLSRNRALGYEALTRGAPGHLLQRPDLMFQAAHQFDRIPDLEILCIRSAVRHFSRQKSDGLLFINICPQSLLNYAKETPAKETSAEETYGEELSELTERLGHHGLQPTDVVLEISERFPIDNTSRFLTLIGHLKELGYGIAIDDLGSGYSGLKLWSEIRPDYVKIDRHFIDRIDQDTVKQAFVTSVVHLCEQLQCEVIAEGIETQGELNLIRSMGIHIGQGYLLGKPQSKAEFLTPEQSIPPTRPIHANGVEQPIGNLCQPLETIAASVPMREVDERFRDNPLLMSLPVLEKERPVGLLHRRKLLELFAQPYGRALFERKTVGHFMQQNPLIVDCAMTLEAVSKVLTDDDDEDLRQHLIVTCEGRYQGVVNSKDLLKHITDSQIQKARYANPLTLLPGNVPIDEHIEQLLRQQSHFYLLYLDLNHFKPYNDQYGYRQGDAVLRWLGRLLQQHSSALNFVGHIGGDDFVLISQEADFYPLCEQLLQAFNQQCSEFHRNDDWSRGYLNAHDRSGQLSRIPLLGLAIGVVPSTLIENQDPQSLAQLAAQAKQQAKQKTGSAWHCLGQEIQPILPVAIKAAGH
;
A
#
# COMPACT_ATOMS: atom_id res chain seq x y z
N MET A 1 14.03 26.90 22.55
CA MET A 1 13.41 27.55 23.74
C MET A 1 14.15 27.05 24.98
N ALA A 2 14.28 27.83 26.06
CA ALA A 2 15.00 27.35 27.24
C ALA A 2 14.26 26.15 27.88
N PRO A 3 14.90 24.99 28.08
CA PRO A 3 14.24 23.76 28.55
C PRO A 3 13.44 23.95 29.85
N HIS A 4 13.95 24.76 30.78
CA HIS A 4 13.30 25.04 32.06
C HIS A 4 11.96 25.80 31.92
N LEU A 5 11.80 26.65 30.89
CA LEU A 5 10.53 27.35 30.63
C LEU A 5 9.48 26.38 30.07
N LEU A 6 9.92 25.42 29.24
CA LEU A 6 9.05 24.40 28.65
C LEU A 6 8.54 23.42 29.72
N GLN A 7 9.43 22.93 30.59
CA GLN A 7 9.06 22.06 31.71
C GLN A 7 8.05 22.74 32.65
N ARG A 8 8.34 23.98 33.07
CA ARG A 8 7.42 24.75 33.93
C ARG A 8 6.06 24.97 33.27
N SER A 9 6.03 25.26 31.97
CA SER A 9 4.78 25.43 31.23
C SER A 9 3.97 24.14 31.14
N LEU A 10 4.64 22.98 31.01
CA LEU A 10 4.00 21.67 31.04
C LEU A 10 3.44 21.36 32.44
N ASP A 11 4.21 21.61 33.50
CA ASP A 11 3.77 21.42 34.88
C ASP A 11 2.54 22.28 35.21
N GLU A 12 2.56 23.55 34.79
CA GLU A 12 1.43 24.46 34.95
C GLU A 12 0.21 23.99 34.15
N LEU A 13 0.40 23.47 32.94
CA LEU A 13 -0.68 22.94 32.11
C LEU A 13 -1.33 21.71 32.75
N ILE A 14 -0.53 20.77 33.26
CA ILE A 14 -1.02 19.55 33.91
C ILE A 14 -1.72 19.88 35.23
N SER A 15 -1.05 20.66 36.10
CA SER A 15 -1.58 20.98 37.44
C SER A 15 -2.87 21.82 37.41
N LYS A 16 -3.00 22.72 36.43
CA LYS A 16 -4.19 23.57 36.28
C LYS A 16 -5.26 22.95 35.36
N GLU A 17 -5.05 21.72 34.88
CA GLU A 17 -5.90 21.08 33.86
C GLU A 17 -6.16 22.01 32.64
N ALA A 18 -5.14 22.76 32.20
CA ALA A 18 -5.28 23.85 31.22
C ALA A 18 -5.34 23.36 29.76
N ILE A 19 -6.14 22.32 29.53
CA ILE A 19 -6.45 21.78 28.21
C ILE A 19 -7.96 21.80 27.97
N HIS A 20 -8.35 21.65 26.72
CA HIS A 20 -9.73 21.39 26.33
C HIS A 20 -9.76 20.37 25.19
N THR A 21 -10.89 19.67 25.09
CA THR A 21 -11.14 18.72 24.01
C THR A 21 -11.97 19.38 22.91
N VAL A 22 -11.60 19.10 21.68
CA VAL A 22 -12.47 19.26 20.51
C VAL A 22 -12.77 17.88 19.94
N LEU A 23 -13.93 17.73 19.32
CA LEU A 23 -14.38 16.48 18.72
C LEU A 23 -14.33 16.61 17.20
N GLN A 24 -13.90 15.57 16.50
CA GLN A 24 -14.00 15.47 15.05
C GLN A 24 -14.88 14.27 14.67
N PRO A 25 -15.89 14.43 13.81
CA PRO A 25 -16.79 13.32 13.46
C PRO A 25 -16.08 12.26 12.62
N ILE A 26 -16.31 11.01 12.98
CA ILE A 26 -16.01 9.82 12.17
C ILE A 26 -17.34 9.31 11.63
N VAL A 27 -17.46 9.22 10.30
CA VAL A 27 -18.74 9.08 9.60
C VAL A 27 -18.84 7.71 8.95
N ASP A 28 -19.97 7.03 9.18
CA ASP A 28 -20.42 5.89 8.37
C ASP A 28 -20.95 6.44 7.04
N LEU A 29 -20.12 6.30 6.00
CA LEU A 29 -20.34 6.83 4.66
C LEU A 29 -21.48 6.11 3.94
N SER A 30 -21.86 4.91 4.36
CA SER A 30 -22.95 4.14 3.76
C SER A 30 -24.31 4.59 4.30
N ARG A 31 -24.37 4.85 5.61
CA ARG A 31 -25.60 5.28 6.30
C ARG A 31 -25.73 6.79 6.44
N ASN A 32 -24.72 7.55 6.00
CA ASN A 32 -24.64 9.00 6.12
C ASN A 32 -24.95 9.49 7.56
N ARG A 33 -24.30 8.87 8.54
CA ARG A 33 -24.45 9.22 9.96
C ARG A 33 -23.10 9.21 10.65
N ALA A 34 -22.95 9.99 11.72
CA ALA A 34 -21.80 9.85 12.60
C ALA A 34 -21.78 8.43 13.21
N LEU A 35 -20.67 7.72 13.01
CA LEU A 35 -20.36 6.49 13.74
C LEU A 35 -19.91 6.85 15.16
N GLY A 36 -19.09 7.90 15.27
CA GLY A 36 -18.51 8.37 16.51
C GLY A 36 -17.71 9.64 16.31
N TYR A 37 -16.90 9.98 17.31
CA TYR A 37 -16.11 11.20 17.33
C TYR A 37 -14.73 10.95 17.93
N GLU A 38 -13.70 11.43 17.27
CA GLU A 38 -12.35 11.45 17.80
C GLU A 38 -12.16 12.64 18.74
N ALA A 39 -11.67 12.37 19.94
CA ALA A 39 -11.30 13.38 20.92
C ALA A 39 -9.87 13.87 20.69
N LEU A 40 -9.78 15.16 20.33
CA LEU A 40 -8.52 15.81 20.02
C LEU A 40 -8.21 16.89 21.07
N THR A 41 -7.07 16.75 21.74
CA THR A 41 -6.64 17.69 22.79
C THR A 41 -6.10 18.99 22.22
N ARG A 42 -6.42 20.11 22.86
CA ARG A 42 -5.87 21.44 22.59
C ARG A 42 -5.46 22.09 23.90
N GLY A 43 -4.31 22.76 23.93
CA GLY A 43 -3.96 23.59 25.08
C GLY A 43 -4.81 24.86 25.11
N ALA A 44 -4.86 25.55 26.25
CA ALA A 44 -5.59 26.80 26.37
C ALA A 44 -5.15 27.83 25.30
N PRO A 45 -6.06 28.63 24.73
CA PRO A 45 -5.71 29.68 23.77
C PRO A 45 -4.65 30.63 24.32
N GLY A 46 -3.59 30.88 23.55
CA GLY A 46 -2.47 31.74 23.97
C GLY A 46 -1.46 31.07 24.91
N HIS A 47 -1.67 29.81 25.30
CA HIS A 47 -0.69 29.04 26.07
C HIS A 47 0.48 28.58 25.18
N LEU A 48 1.68 28.47 25.75
CA LEU A 48 2.87 28.03 25.01
C LEU A 48 2.69 26.65 24.37
N LEU A 49 2.05 25.74 25.11
CA LEU A 49 1.70 24.38 24.67
C LEU A 49 0.28 24.30 24.10
N GLN A 50 -0.21 25.35 23.43
CA GLN A 50 -1.54 25.33 22.81
C GLN A 50 -1.65 24.23 21.73
N ARG A 51 -0.57 24.05 20.96
CA ARG A 51 -0.48 23.05 19.90
C ARG A 51 -0.20 21.65 20.48
N PRO A 52 -0.95 20.61 20.09
CA PRO A 52 -0.79 19.26 20.63
C PRO A 52 0.59 18.67 20.31
N ASP A 53 1.14 18.89 19.11
CA ASP A 53 2.47 18.38 18.74
C ASP A 53 3.57 18.90 19.70
N LEU A 54 3.54 20.20 20.03
CA LEU A 54 4.47 20.79 21.01
C LEU A 54 4.20 20.31 22.43
N MET A 55 2.93 20.08 22.79
CA MET A 55 2.51 19.59 24.10
C MET A 55 3.05 18.18 24.37
N PHE A 56 2.86 17.25 23.42
CA PHE A 56 3.34 15.88 23.54
C PHE A 56 4.86 15.78 23.38
N GLN A 57 5.50 16.61 22.56
CA GLN A 57 6.96 16.72 22.52
C GLN A 57 7.54 17.14 23.88
N ALA A 58 6.94 18.13 24.54
CA ALA A 58 7.36 18.54 25.87
C ALA A 58 7.14 17.42 26.90
N ALA A 59 5.99 16.76 26.87
CA ALA A 59 5.71 15.65 27.78
C ALA A 59 6.67 14.47 27.61
N HIS A 60 7.03 14.13 26.37
CA HIS A 60 8.04 13.12 26.09
C HIS A 60 9.43 13.55 26.58
N GLN A 61 9.82 14.82 26.37
CA GLN A 61 11.13 15.33 26.80
C GLN A 61 11.34 15.27 28.32
N PHE A 62 10.27 15.35 29.11
CA PHE A 62 10.33 15.41 30.57
C PHE A 62 9.70 14.19 31.26
N ASP A 63 9.47 13.08 30.54
CA ASP A 63 8.87 11.84 31.06
C ASP A 63 7.50 12.05 31.75
N ARG A 64 6.66 12.92 31.19
CA ARG A 64 5.32 13.26 31.69
C ARG A 64 4.18 12.82 30.76
N ILE A 65 4.45 11.90 29.84
CA ILE A 65 3.42 11.38 28.91
C ILE A 65 2.23 10.78 29.67
N PRO A 66 2.42 9.88 30.67
CA PRO A 66 1.28 9.29 31.39
C PRO A 66 0.40 10.35 32.06
N ASP A 67 1.01 11.35 32.71
CA ASP A 67 0.28 12.42 33.39
C ASP A 67 -0.56 13.28 32.43
N LEU A 68 0.03 13.61 31.27
CA LEU A 68 -0.66 14.39 30.25
C LEU A 68 -1.80 13.57 29.63
N GLU A 69 -1.60 12.28 29.43
CA GLU A 69 -2.56 11.40 28.78
C GLU A 69 -3.78 11.13 29.67
N ILE A 70 -3.58 10.91 30.97
CA ILE A 70 -4.67 10.88 31.98
C ILE A 70 -5.53 12.13 31.85
N LEU A 71 -4.88 13.29 31.76
CA LEU A 71 -5.56 14.57 31.65
C LEU A 71 -6.35 14.66 30.33
N CYS A 72 -5.77 14.20 29.20
CA CYS A 72 -6.45 14.13 27.90
C CYS A 72 -7.70 13.25 27.96
N ILE A 73 -7.59 12.04 28.51
CA ILE A 73 -8.71 11.09 28.65
C ILE A 73 -9.82 11.70 29.50
N ARG A 74 -9.47 12.27 30.66
CA ARG A 74 -10.45 12.92 31.55
C ARG A 74 -11.17 14.08 30.86
N SER A 75 -10.44 14.90 30.11
CA SER A 75 -11.03 15.99 29.33
C SER A 75 -11.97 15.45 28.24
N ALA A 76 -11.56 14.39 27.53
CA ALA A 76 -12.33 13.77 26.45
C ALA A 76 -13.66 13.20 26.95
N VAL A 77 -13.61 12.32 27.95
CA VAL A 77 -14.78 11.67 28.57
C VAL A 77 -15.75 12.71 29.12
N ARG A 78 -15.25 13.69 29.87
CA ARG A 78 -16.06 14.78 30.43
C ARG A 78 -16.72 15.62 29.35
N HIS A 79 -15.98 15.97 28.30
CA HIS A 79 -16.48 16.81 27.21
C HIS A 79 -17.53 16.08 26.38
N PHE A 80 -17.24 14.83 25.99
CA PHE A 80 -18.16 13.99 25.22
C PHE A 80 -19.48 13.74 25.96
N SER A 81 -19.42 13.33 27.24
CA SER A 81 -20.60 13.12 28.08
C SER A 81 -21.47 14.38 28.21
N ARG A 82 -20.86 15.56 28.33
CA ARG A 82 -21.58 16.84 28.39
C ARG A 82 -22.31 17.20 27.09
N GLN A 83 -21.75 16.83 25.94
CA GLN A 83 -22.38 17.09 24.64
C GLN A 83 -23.60 16.19 24.39
N LYS A 84 -23.72 15.06 25.12
CA LYS A 84 -24.72 14.01 24.85
C LYS A 84 -24.69 13.59 23.39
N SER A 85 -23.49 13.45 22.83
CA SER A 85 -23.28 13.03 21.45
C SER A 85 -23.67 11.56 21.31
N ASP A 86 -24.44 11.24 20.27
CA ASP A 86 -24.73 9.85 19.89
C ASP A 86 -23.55 9.27 19.07
N GLY A 87 -23.08 8.08 19.42
CA GLY A 87 -22.00 7.38 18.73
C GLY A 87 -20.83 7.02 19.65
N LEU A 88 -19.78 6.46 19.06
CA LEU A 88 -18.58 6.02 19.78
C LEU A 88 -17.64 7.20 20.09
N LEU A 89 -16.92 7.13 21.22
CA LEU A 89 -15.86 8.05 21.59
C LEU A 89 -14.50 7.41 21.27
N PHE A 90 -13.77 7.97 20.30
CA PHE A 90 -12.43 7.52 19.95
C PHE A 90 -11.38 8.32 20.73
N ILE A 91 -10.47 7.63 21.40
CA ILE A 91 -9.47 8.22 22.30
C ILE A 91 -8.08 7.67 21.97
N ASN A 92 -7.15 8.58 21.68
CA ASN A 92 -5.73 8.29 21.51
C ASN A 92 -5.09 7.82 22.83
N ILE A 93 -4.40 6.68 22.79
CA ILE A 93 -3.67 6.11 23.93
C ILE A 93 -2.29 5.59 23.48
N CYS A 94 -1.25 5.89 24.25
CA CYS A 94 0.09 5.37 23.97
C CYS A 94 0.30 3.99 24.64
N PRO A 95 0.98 3.05 23.98
CA PRO A 95 1.21 1.71 24.52
C PRO A 95 1.89 1.70 25.90
N GLN A 96 2.82 2.63 26.13
CA GLN A 96 3.56 2.74 27.39
C GLN A 96 2.67 3.23 28.54
N SER A 97 1.78 4.20 28.29
CA SER A 97 0.79 4.63 29.29
C SER A 97 -0.13 3.49 29.66
N LEU A 98 -0.61 2.73 28.66
CA LEU A 98 -1.44 1.54 28.90
C LEU A 98 -0.75 0.52 29.80
N LEU A 99 0.53 0.22 29.55
CA LEU A 99 1.35 -0.66 30.39
C LEU A 99 1.68 -0.09 31.78
N ASN A 100 1.61 1.23 31.97
CA ASN A 100 1.87 1.90 33.24
C ASN A 100 0.62 2.03 34.12
N TYR A 101 -0.58 2.20 33.53
CA TYR A 101 -1.85 2.02 34.26
C TYR A 101 -1.92 0.63 34.91
N ALA A 102 -1.29 -0.35 34.26
CA ALA A 102 -1.16 -1.71 34.75
C ALA A 102 -0.11 -1.93 35.85
N LYS A 103 0.52 -0.90 36.43
CA LYS A 103 1.67 -1.09 37.36
C LYS A 103 1.43 -0.74 38.83
N GLU A 104 0.23 -0.35 39.26
CA GLU A 104 0.02 0.05 40.65
C GLU A 104 -0.94 -0.85 41.44
N THR A 105 -0.57 -2.12 41.60
CA THR A 105 -0.90 -2.85 42.85
C THR A 105 0.36 -3.52 43.38
N PRO A 106 0.86 -3.17 44.58
CA PRO A 106 1.91 -3.95 45.23
C PRO A 106 1.32 -5.33 45.53
N ALA A 107 1.88 -6.36 44.89
CA ALA A 107 1.47 -7.75 45.09
C ALA A 107 1.44 -8.08 46.60
N LYS A 108 0.25 -8.38 47.11
CA LYS A 108 0.15 -9.28 48.27
C LYS A 108 0.66 -10.64 47.79
N GLU A 109 1.60 -11.19 48.54
CA GLU A 109 2.19 -12.51 48.33
C GLU A 109 1.12 -13.60 48.43
N THR A 110 0.36 -13.83 47.36
CA THR A 110 -0.50 -15.00 47.22
C THR A 110 -0.51 -15.40 45.75
N SER A 111 0.11 -16.55 45.48
CA SER A 111 -0.09 -17.48 44.35
C SER A 111 -0.43 -16.90 42.97
N ALA A 112 0.44 -17.21 42.01
CA ALA A 112 0.39 -16.97 40.58
C ALA A 112 -0.94 -17.33 39.87
N GLU A 113 -1.98 -16.56 40.11
CA GLU A 113 -3.09 -16.34 39.19
C GLU A 113 -3.10 -14.85 38.87
N GLU A 114 -2.75 -14.54 37.63
CA GLU A 114 -2.48 -13.20 37.14
C GLU A 114 -3.75 -12.34 37.23
N THR A 115 -3.85 -11.55 38.31
CA THR A 115 -5.03 -10.72 38.60
C THR A 115 -4.88 -9.37 37.90
N TYR A 116 -5.03 -9.35 36.58
CA TYR A 116 -5.03 -8.12 35.78
C TYR A 116 -6.33 -7.28 35.93
N GLY A 117 -7.31 -7.76 36.70
CA GLY A 117 -8.64 -7.15 36.82
C GLY A 117 -8.71 -5.86 37.63
N GLU A 118 -7.77 -5.63 38.56
CA GLU A 118 -7.73 -4.40 39.35
C GLU A 118 -7.14 -3.21 38.57
N GLU A 119 -6.27 -3.49 37.58
CA GLU A 119 -5.45 -2.51 36.85
C GLU A 119 -6.22 -1.67 35.80
N LEU A 120 -7.27 -2.22 35.20
CA LEU A 120 -8.16 -1.54 34.24
C LEU A 120 -9.41 -0.94 34.88
N SER A 121 -9.58 -1.15 36.19
CA SER A 121 -10.75 -0.73 36.95
C SER A 121 -10.89 0.78 37.00
N GLU A 122 -9.77 1.52 37.10
CA GLU A 122 -9.77 2.97 37.21
C GLU A 122 -10.27 3.65 35.93
N LEU A 123 -9.81 3.20 34.75
CA LEU A 123 -10.28 3.73 33.47
C LEU A 123 -11.79 3.50 33.31
N THR A 124 -12.24 2.30 33.66
CA THR A 124 -13.66 1.90 33.55
C THR A 124 -14.54 2.63 34.57
N GLU A 125 -14.06 2.78 35.81
CA GLU A 125 -14.75 3.53 36.87
C GLU A 125 -14.89 5.01 36.47
N ARG A 126 -13.85 5.60 35.87
CA ARG A 126 -13.88 6.98 35.36
C ARG A 126 -14.93 7.17 34.26
N LEU A 127 -15.12 6.20 33.37
CA LEU A 127 -16.21 6.23 32.37
C LEU A 127 -17.58 6.19 33.05
N GLY A 128 -17.75 5.30 34.03
CA GLY A 128 -19.00 5.12 34.77
C GLY A 128 -19.47 6.40 35.48
N HIS A 129 -18.56 7.17 36.06
CA HIS A 129 -18.86 8.48 36.67
C HIS A 129 -19.44 9.51 35.68
N HIS A 130 -19.21 9.31 34.38
CA HIS A 130 -19.69 10.16 33.29
C HIS A 130 -20.80 9.50 32.46
N GLY A 131 -21.33 8.36 32.92
CA GLY A 131 -22.42 7.64 32.25
C GLY A 131 -22.03 6.96 30.95
N LEU A 132 -20.73 6.70 30.73
CA LEU A 132 -20.21 5.97 29.59
C LEU A 132 -19.86 4.54 30.01
N GLN A 133 -19.99 3.60 29.08
CA GLN A 133 -19.57 2.22 29.22
C GLN A 133 -18.35 1.95 28.33
N PRO A 134 -17.55 0.90 28.59
CA PRO A 134 -16.47 0.49 27.70
C PRO A 134 -16.89 0.34 26.24
N THR A 135 -18.10 -0.17 25.98
CA THR A 135 -18.68 -0.34 24.65
C THR A 135 -18.93 0.96 23.89
N ASP A 136 -18.92 2.09 24.59
CA ASP A 136 -19.07 3.42 23.98
C ASP A 136 -17.70 4.02 23.56
N VAL A 137 -16.60 3.33 23.87
CA VAL A 137 -15.23 3.87 23.71
C VAL A 137 -14.39 2.99 22.79
N VAL A 138 -13.69 3.63 21.86
CA VAL A 138 -12.66 3.02 21.02
C VAL A 138 -11.31 3.61 21.40
N LEU A 139 -10.34 2.75 21.72
CA LEU A 139 -8.97 3.14 22.05
C LEU A 139 -8.10 3.07 20.80
N GLU A 140 -7.51 4.21 20.42
CA GLU A 140 -6.61 4.34 19.27
C GLU A 140 -5.17 4.15 19.72
N ILE A 141 -4.56 3.05 19.30
CA ILE A 141 -3.19 2.67 19.63
C ILE A 141 -2.27 3.18 18.52
N SER A 142 -1.39 4.13 18.85
CA SER A 142 -0.42 4.66 17.87
C SER A 142 0.74 3.68 17.63
N GLU A 143 1.03 3.40 16.35
CA GLU A 143 2.16 2.54 15.93
C GLU A 143 3.54 3.23 16.10
N ARG A 144 3.55 4.54 16.34
CA ARG A 144 4.77 5.36 16.39
C ARG A 144 5.64 5.09 17.62
N PHE A 145 5.09 4.49 18.66
CA PHE A 145 5.80 4.23 19.92
C PHE A 145 6.21 2.76 20.03
N PRO A 146 7.45 2.47 20.49
CA PRO A 146 7.90 1.11 20.70
C PRO A 146 7.12 0.43 21.83
N ILE A 147 6.93 -0.88 21.70
CA ILE A 147 6.29 -1.73 22.70
C ILE A 147 7.37 -2.61 23.33
N ASP A 148 7.81 -2.25 24.53
CA ASP A 148 8.93 -2.94 25.21
C ASP A 148 8.57 -4.37 25.66
N ASN A 149 7.28 -4.62 25.96
CA ASN A 149 6.79 -5.94 26.39
C ASN A 149 5.50 -6.31 25.64
N THR A 150 5.68 -6.88 24.45
CA THR A 150 4.58 -7.24 23.54
C THR A 150 3.61 -8.25 24.15
N SER A 151 4.10 -9.28 24.87
CA SER A 151 3.21 -10.29 25.46
C SER A 151 2.28 -9.67 26.51
N ARG A 152 2.83 -8.86 27.42
CA ARG A 152 2.02 -8.15 28.41
C ARG A 152 1.03 -7.18 27.77
N PHE A 153 1.46 -6.48 26.72
CA PHE A 153 0.61 -5.55 25.98
C PHE A 153 -0.57 -6.28 25.32
N LEU A 154 -0.33 -7.41 24.65
CA LEU A 154 -1.39 -8.21 24.02
C LEU A 154 -2.39 -8.77 25.04
N THR A 155 -1.92 -9.25 26.20
CA THR A 155 -2.81 -9.68 27.29
C THR A 155 -3.73 -8.54 27.73
N LEU A 156 -3.17 -7.35 27.93
CA LEU A 156 -3.91 -6.17 28.36
C LEU A 156 -4.94 -5.71 27.31
N ILE A 157 -4.58 -5.75 26.03
CA ILE A 157 -5.52 -5.51 24.92
C ILE A 157 -6.65 -6.53 24.95
N GLY A 158 -6.35 -7.82 25.14
CA GLY A 158 -7.36 -8.87 25.28
C GLY A 158 -8.37 -8.55 26.38
N HIS A 159 -7.89 -8.11 27.54
CA HIS A 159 -8.74 -7.76 28.68
C HIS A 159 -9.61 -6.52 28.41
N LEU A 160 -9.06 -5.51 27.72
CA LEU A 160 -9.84 -4.35 27.29
C LEU A 160 -10.98 -4.75 26.33
N LYS A 161 -10.70 -5.64 25.38
CA LYS A 161 -11.73 -6.17 24.48
C LYS A 161 -12.79 -6.98 25.25
N GLU A 162 -12.40 -7.77 26.25
CA GLU A 162 -13.34 -8.48 27.12
C GLU A 162 -14.24 -7.56 27.94
N LEU A 163 -13.72 -6.41 28.39
CA LEU A 163 -14.52 -5.37 29.05
C LEU A 163 -15.46 -4.63 28.09
N GLY A 164 -15.22 -4.73 26.78
CA GLY A 164 -16.06 -4.19 25.73
C GLY A 164 -15.49 -2.96 25.00
N TYR A 165 -14.24 -2.56 25.27
CA TYR A 165 -13.60 -1.48 24.51
C TYR A 165 -13.38 -1.91 23.05
N GLY A 166 -13.67 -1.00 22.11
CA GLY A 166 -13.18 -1.13 20.75
C GLY A 166 -11.70 -0.79 20.68
N ILE A 167 -10.95 -1.45 19.80
CA ILE A 167 -9.52 -1.20 19.58
C ILE A 167 -9.30 -0.76 18.14
N ALA A 168 -8.65 0.39 17.97
CA ALA A 168 -8.21 0.91 16.68
C ALA A 168 -6.67 0.97 16.63
N ILE A 169 -6.08 0.70 15.47
CA ILE A 169 -4.67 1.04 15.22
C ILE A 169 -4.60 2.33 14.42
N ASP A 170 -3.74 3.24 14.88
CA ASP A 170 -3.53 4.56 14.28
C ASP A 170 -2.16 4.69 13.60
N ASP A 171 -2.09 5.57 12.60
CA ASP A 171 -0.89 5.91 11.81
C ASP A 171 -0.19 4.71 11.11
N LEU A 172 -0.95 3.86 10.41
CA LEU A 172 -0.40 2.71 9.68
C LEU A 172 0.82 3.08 8.82
N GLY A 173 1.93 2.35 9.01
CA GLY A 173 3.11 2.44 8.16
C GLY A 173 4.15 3.47 8.62
N SER A 174 3.96 4.04 9.81
CA SER A 174 4.91 4.98 10.42
C SER A 174 5.85 4.35 11.47
N GLY A 175 5.69 3.06 11.78
CA GLY A 175 6.25 2.43 12.98
C GLY A 175 7.02 1.10 12.82
N TYR A 176 7.36 0.49 13.97
CA TYR A 176 8.38 -0.56 14.11
C TYR A 176 7.90 -2.01 13.94
N SER A 177 6.58 -2.29 13.94
CA SER A 177 6.07 -3.67 14.09
C SER A 177 4.71 -3.97 13.42
N GLY A 178 4.17 -3.08 12.58
CA GLY A 178 2.78 -3.04 12.11
C GLY A 178 2.09 -4.39 11.87
N LEU A 179 2.41 -5.09 10.78
CA LEU A 179 1.62 -6.25 10.36
C LEU A 179 1.64 -7.45 11.32
N LYS A 180 2.75 -7.69 12.01
CA LYS A 180 2.85 -8.79 12.99
C LYS A 180 1.97 -8.47 14.20
N LEU A 181 2.11 -7.26 14.73
CA LEU A 181 1.34 -6.81 15.88
C LEU A 181 -0.16 -6.80 15.57
N TRP A 182 -0.55 -6.46 14.33
CA TRP A 182 -1.94 -6.46 13.90
C TRP A 182 -2.58 -7.84 13.90
N SER A 183 -1.84 -8.84 13.40
CA SER A 183 -2.31 -10.23 13.42
C SER A 183 -2.54 -10.74 14.85
N GLU A 184 -1.81 -10.20 15.83
CA GLU A 184 -1.89 -10.59 17.23
C GLU A 184 -2.98 -9.79 17.98
N ILE A 185 -3.08 -8.48 17.75
CA ILE A 185 -4.09 -7.58 18.36
C ILE A 185 -5.51 -7.87 17.82
N ARG A 186 -5.64 -8.17 16.53
CA ARG A 186 -6.93 -8.26 15.81
C ARG A 186 -7.83 -7.05 16.11
N PRO A 187 -7.43 -5.85 15.64
CA PRO A 187 -8.15 -4.61 15.96
C PRO A 187 -9.53 -4.59 15.30
N ASP A 188 -10.47 -3.84 15.89
CA ASP A 188 -11.80 -3.64 15.32
C ASP A 188 -11.74 -2.59 14.20
N TYR A 189 -10.84 -1.62 14.32
CA TYR A 189 -10.61 -0.58 13.32
C TYR A 189 -9.13 -0.39 12.97
N VAL A 190 -8.87 0.00 11.72
CA VAL A 190 -7.57 0.48 11.26
C VAL A 190 -7.75 1.83 10.61
N LYS A 191 -7.00 2.83 11.08
CA LYS A 191 -7.00 4.17 10.50
C LYS A 191 -5.88 4.29 9.46
N ILE A 192 -6.24 4.71 8.25
CA ILE A 192 -5.30 5.02 7.18
C ILE A 192 -4.96 6.50 7.27
N ASP A 193 -3.70 6.79 7.57
CA ASP A 193 -3.19 8.15 7.74
C ASP A 193 -3.49 9.04 6.53
N ARG A 194 -3.70 10.33 6.82
CA ARG A 194 -3.93 11.39 5.84
C ARG A 194 -2.94 11.37 4.68
N HIS A 195 -1.67 11.00 4.91
CA HIS A 195 -0.67 10.92 3.85
C HIS A 195 -1.12 10.08 2.66
N PHE A 196 -1.82 8.96 2.91
CA PHE A 196 -2.29 8.04 1.87
C PHE A 196 -3.63 8.46 1.27
N ILE A 197 -4.41 9.30 1.95
CA ILE A 197 -5.71 9.76 1.49
C ILE A 197 -5.62 11.08 0.71
N ASP A 198 -4.72 11.98 1.09
CA ASP A 198 -4.50 13.26 0.42
C ASP A 198 -4.22 13.03 -1.07
N ARG A 199 -5.11 13.55 -1.93
CA ARG A 199 -5.04 13.41 -3.40
C ARG A 199 -4.96 11.97 -3.89
N ILE A 200 -5.54 11.02 -3.15
CA ILE A 200 -5.59 9.61 -3.56
C ILE A 200 -6.25 9.43 -4.92
N ASP A 201 -7.20 10.30 -5.27
CA ASP A 201 -7.87 10.36 -6.59
C ASP A 201 -6.93 10.67 -7.76
N GLN A 202 -5.73 11.15 -7.48
CA GLN A 202 -4.73 11.55 -8.46
C GLN A 202 -3.44 10.73 -8.37
N ASP A 203 -3.32 9.85 -7.38
CA ASP A 203 -2.09 9.12 -7.07
C ASP A 203 -2.33 7.60 -7.02
N THR A 204 -2.04 6.93 -8.14
CA THR A 204 -2.24 5.49 -8.30
C THR A 204 -1.45 4.62 -7.30
N VAL A 205 -0.38 5.16 -6.70
CA VAL A 205 0.41 4.44 -5.67
C VAL A 205 -0.36 4.41 -4.37
N LYS A 206 -0.90 5.56 -3.96
CA LYS A 206 -1.77 5.65 -2.80
C LYS A 206 -3.00 4.77 -2.98
N GLN A 207 -3.57 4.73 -4.18
CA GLN A 207 -4.69 3.84 -4.51
C GLN A 207 -4.33 2.36 -4.30
N ALA A 208 -3.19 1.90 -4.83
CA ALA A 208 -2.75 0.51 -4.70
C ALA A 208 -2.41 0.14 -3.24
N PHE A 209 -1.78 1.05 -2.51
CA PHE A 209 -1.48 0.87 -1.09
C PHE A 209 -2.77 0.73 -0.28
N VAL A 210 -3.69 1.70 -0.41
CA VAL A 210 -4.97 1.70 0.31
C VAL A 210 -5.79 0.47 -0.06
N THR A 211 -5.83 0.07 -1.33
CA THR A 211 -6.49 -1.17 -1.77
C THR A 211 -5.91 -2.41 -1.07
N SER A 212 -4.58 -2.48 -0.92
CA SER A 212 -3.91 -3.59 -0.23
C SER A 212 -4.26 -3.63 1.26
N VAL A 213 -4.36 -2.46 1.90
CA VAL A 213 -4.75 -2.34 3.31
C VAL A 213 -6.21 -2.74 3.50
N VAL A 214 -7.11 -2.30 2.63
CA VAL A 214 -8.53 -2.71 2.65
C VAL A 214 -8.65 -4.22 2.56
N HIS A 215 -7.98 -4.84 1.60
CA HIS A 215 -8.02 -6.28 1.43
C HIS A 215 -7.50 -7.04 2.66
N LEU A 216 -6.42 -6.54 3.29
CA LEU A 216 -5.90 -7.13 4.52
C LEU A 216 -6.92 -7.01 5.67
N CYS A 217 -7.54 -5.85 5.82
CA CYS A 217 -8.55 -5.60 6.83
C CYS A 217 -9.80 -6.48 6.65
N GLU A 218 -10.25 -6.71 5.40
CA GLU A 218 -11.31 -7.66 5.08
C GLU A 218 -11.00 -9.09 5.56
N GLN A 219 -9.77 -9.57 5.32
CA GLN A 219 -9.34 -10.90 5.79
C GLN A 219 -9.27 -11.00 7.32
N LEU A 220 -8.93 -9.90 8.00
CA LEU A 220 -8.83 -9.83 9.46
C LEU A 220 -10.18 -9.49 10.14
N GLN A 221 -11.25 -9.29 9.38
CA GLN A 221 -12.56 -8.82 9.87
C GLN A 221 -12.44 -7.49 10.64
N CYS A 222 -11.62 -6.59 10.10
CA CYS A 222 -11.32 -5.28 10.66
C CYS A 222 -11.88 -4.20 9.73
N GLU A 223 -12.46 -3.14 10.30
CA GLU A 223 -13.02 -2.03 9.54
C GLU A 223 -11.96 -0.95 9.25
N VAL A 224 -11.98 -0.38 8.04
CA VAL A 224 -11.04 0.68 7.64
C VAL A 224 -11.66 2.05 7.83
N ILE A 225 -10.91 2.96 8.47
CA ILE A 225 -11.23 4.38 8.61
C ILE A 225 -10.24 5.17 7.74
N ALA A 226 -10.73 5.84 6.70
CA ALA A 226 -9.88 6.73 5.90
C ALA A 226 -9.82 8.14 6.51
N GLU A 227 -8.63 8.62 6.85
CA GLU A 227 -8.43 9.93 7.46
C GLU A 227 -8.02 11.02 6.48
N GLY A 228 -8.35 12.27 6.79
CA GLY A 228 -7.89 13.42 6.01
C GLY A 228 -8.61 13.59 4.68
N ILE A 229 -9.86 13.13 4.57
CA ILE A 229 -10.70 13.38 3.38
C ILE A 229 -11.03 14.88 3.28
N GLU A 230 -10.51 15.55 2.27
CA GLU A 230 -10.67 17.00 2.07
C GLU A 230 -11.45 17.33 0.79
N THR A 231 -11.49 16.44 -0.20
CA THR A 231 -12.14 16.67 -1.49
C THR A 231 -13.17 15.60 -1.85
N GLN A 232 -14.16 15.98 -2.67
CA GLN A 232 -15.17 15.04 -3.15
C GLN A 232 -14.57 13.92 -4.02
N GLY A 233 -13.47 14.21 -4.73
CA GLY A 233 -12.75 13.20 -5.52
C GLY A 233 -12.20 12.08 -4.66
N GLU A 234 -11.50 12.43 -3.57
CA GLU A 234 -10.98 11.48 -2.58
C GLU A 234 -12.12 10.64 -1.98
N LEU A 235 -13.19 11.29 -1.54
CA LEU A 235 -14.35 10.61 -0.95
C LEU A 235 -14.99 9.59 -1.92
N ASN A 236 -15.17 9.97 -3.18
CA ASN A 236 -15.76 9.10 -4.18
C ASN A 236 -14.88 7.88 -4.44
N LEU A 237 -13.57 8.07 -4.52
CA LEU A 237 -12.63 6.98 -4.76
C LEU A 237 -12.56 6.01 -3.57
N ILE A 238 -12.44 6.53 -2.35
CA ILE A 238 -12.41 5.74 -1.11
C ILE A 238 -13.68 4.88 -0.97
N ARG A 239 -14.85 5.43 -1.28
CA ARG A 239 -16.11 4.66 -1.34
C ARG A 239 -16.06 3.54 -2.38
N SER A 240 -15.51 3.81 -3.57
CA SER A 240 -15.39 2.79 -4.62
C SER A 240 -14.38 1.68 -4.28
N MET A 241 -13.45 1.95 -3.36
CA MET A 241 -12.51 0.96 -2.81
C MET A 241 -13.10 0.12 -1.68
N GLY A 242 -14.39 0.25 -1.37
CA GLY A 242 -15.03 -0.51 -0.29
C GLY A 242 -14.82 0.06 1.12
N ILE A 243 -14.24 1.26 1.25
CA ILE A 243 -14.10 1.91 2.56
C ILE A 243 -15.40 2.62 2.91
N HIS A 244 -15.98 2.23 4.04
CA HIS A 244 -17.30 2.71 4.48
C HIS A 244 -17.24 3.67 5.67
N ILE A 245 -16.07 3.87 6.27
CA ILE A 245 -15.88 4.78 7.40
C ILE A 245 -14.84 5.83 7.02
N GLY A 246 -15.14 7.09 7.25
CA GLY A 246 -14.25 8.20 6.86
C GLY A 246 -14.23 9.34 7.85
N GLN A 247 -13.11 10.05 7.89
CA GLN A 247 -12.89 11.24 8.68
C GLN A 247 -12.10 12.27 7.87
N GLY A 248 -12.47 13.55 7.97
CA GLY A 248 -11.77 14.60 7.24
C GLY A 248 -12.52 15.92 7.22
N TYR A 249 -11.89 16.99 6.74
CA TYR A 249 -12.47 18.33 6.76
C TYR A 249 -13.68 18.47 5.84
N LEU A 250 -13.81 17.61 4.83
CA LEU A 250 -15.02 17.51 4.01
C LEU A 250 -16.22 17.00 4.83
N LEU A 251 -15.97 16.10 5.79
CA LEU A 251 -16.99 15.45 6.62
C LEU A 251 -17.26 16.19 7.92
N GLY A 252 -16.29 16.95 8.42
CA GLY A 252 -16.40 17.82 9.59
C GLY A 252 -15.04 18.14 10.19
N LYS A 253 -14.85 19.41 10.58
CA LYS A 253 -13.61 19.86 11.25
C LYS A 253 -13.66 19.58 12.76
N PRO A 254 -12.50 19.46 13.43
CA PRO A 254 -12.46 19.42 14.90
C PRO A 254 -13.10 20.66 15.51
N GLN A 255 -14.14 20.48 16.32
CA GLN A 255 -14.89 21.56 16.95
C GLN A 255 -15.37 21.17 18.35
N SER A 256 -15.67 22.15 19.20
CA SER A 256 -16.18 21.88 20.56
C SER A 256 -17.53 21.16 20.54
N LYS A 257 -18.38 21.46 19.56
CA LYS A 257 -19.59 20.69 19.27
C LYS A 257 -19.47 20.20 17.84
N ALA A 258 -19.14 18.93 17.68
CA ALA A 258 -18.93 18.36 16.36
C ALA A 258 -20.26 18.17 15.64
N GLU A 259 -20.34 18.66 14.42
CA GLU A 259 -21.41 18.41 13.47
C GLU A 259 -20.81 17.70 12.26
N PHE A 260 -21.47 16.66 11.77
CA PHE A 260 -21.07 16.03 10.51
C PHE A 260 -21.77 16.73 9.34
N LEU A 261 -21.06 16.86 8.23
CA LEU A 261 -21.58 17.39 6.98
C LEU A 261 -21.98 16.20 6.09
N THR A 262 -23.16 16.25 5.50
CA THR A 262 -23.60 15.23 4.53
C THR A 262 -22.99 15.54 3.16
N PRO A 263 -22.16 14.67 2.57
CA PRO A 263 -21.59 14.91 1.25
C PRO A 263 -22.64 14.79 0.14
N GLU A 264 -22.46 15.54 -0.96
CA GLU A 264 -23.31 15.40 -2.14
C GLU A 264 -23.16 14.01 -2.78
N GLN A 265 -24.28 13.34 -3.07
CA GLN A 265 -24.30 12.05 -3.76
C GLN A 265 -24.18 12.26 -5.27
N SER A 266 -22.95 12.29 -5.79
CA SER A 266 -22.71 12.09 -7.21
C SER A 266 -21.97 10.76 -7.39
N ILE A 267 -22.67 9.73 -7.85
CA ILE A 267 -22.04 8.47 -8.29
C ILE A 267 -21.75 8.65 -9.79
N PRO A 268 -20.50 8.86 -10.23
CA PRO A 268 -20.18 8.82 -11.64
C PRO A 268 -20.16 7.35 -12.10
N PRO A 269 -20.49 7.06 -13.37
CA PRO A 269 -20.35 5.73 -13.92
C PRO A 269 -18.88 5.32 -13.89
N THR A 270 -18.60 4.18 -13.26
CA THR A 270 -17.30 3.55 -13.14
C THR A 270 -16.66 3.35 -14.52
N ARG A 271 -15.44 3.85 -14.70
CA ARG A 271 -14.51 3.37 -15.73
C ARG A 271 -13.39 2.62 -15.01
N PRO A 272 -13.09 1.37 -15.37
CA PRO A 272 -11.97 0.66 -14.76
C PRO A 272 -10.66 1.34 -15.15
N ILE A 273 -9.87 1.69 -14.14
CA ILE A 273 -8.50 2.19 -14.30
C ILE A 273 -7.64 0.97 -14.63
N HIS A 274 -7.14 0.92 -15.86
CA HIS A 274 -6.18 -0.10 -16.30
C HIS A 274 -4.84 0.12 -15.58
N ALA A 275 -4.46 -0.83 -14.73
CA ALA A 275 -3.08 -0.99 -14.28
C ALA A 275 -2.42 -2.03 -15.20
N ASN A 276 -1.41 -1.62 -15.96
CA ASN A 276 -0.58 -2.54 -16.73
C ASN A 276 0.22 -3.43 -15.75
N GLY A 277 -0.29 -4.64 -15.53
CA GLY A 277 0.31 -5.72 -14.75
C GLY A 277 0.66 -6.90 -15.66
N VAL A 278 1.64 -7.69 -15.22
CA VAL A 278 2.30 -8.78 -15.95
C VAL A 278 1.31 -9.86 -16.42
N GLU A 279 1.35 -10.14 -17.73
CA GLU A 279 0.53 -11.09 -18.50
C GLU A 279 0.81 -12.58 -18.14
N GLN A 280 0.57 -13.02 -16.91
CA GLN A 280 0.66 -14.46 -16.60
C GLN A 280 -0.66 -15.20 -16.94
N PRO A 281 -0.60 -16.31 -17.68
CA PRO A 281 -1.78 -17.11 -18.00
C PRO A 281 -2.26 -17.92 -16.78
N ILE A 282 -3.58 -18.08 -16.66
CA ILE A 282 -4.23 -18.80 -15.55
C ILE A 282 -3.87 -20.29 -15.52
N GLY A 283 -3.44 -20.86 -16.64
CA GLY A 283 -2.96 -22.24 -16.72
C GLY A 283 -1.87 -22.57 -15.70
N ASN A 284 -1.06 -21.58 -15.28
CA ASN A 284 0.02 -21.77 -14.31
C ASN A 284 -0.48 -22.00 -12.87
N LEU A 285 -1.72 -21.61 -12.56
CA LEU A 285 -2.33 -21.80 -11.25
C LEU A 285 -3.24 -23.04 -11.19
N CYS A 286 -3.37 -23.75 -12.30
CA CYS A 286 -4.29 -24.86 -12.46
C CYS A 286 -3.87 -26.06 -11.60
N GLN A 287 -4.81 -26.56 -10.78
CA GLN A 287 -4.63 -27.79 -10.01
C GLN A 287 -5.50 -28.92 -10.58
N PRO A 288 -4.94 -30.11 -10.84
CA PRO A 288 -5.73 -31.24 -11.30
C PRO A 288 -6.65 -31.71 -10.17
N LEU A 289 -7.97 -31.66 -10.40
CA LEU A 289 -8.98 -32.17 -9.47
C LEU A 289 -9.67 -33.40 -10.07
N GLU A 290 -10.02 -34.36 -9.20
CA GLU A 290 -10.78 -35.55 -9.58
C GLU A 290 -12.10 -35.16 -10.25
N THR A 291 -12.49 -35.91 -11.28
CA THR A 291 -13.69 -35.61 -12.09
C THR A 291 -14.72 -36.73 -12.02
N ILE A 292 -15.96 -36.42 -12.41
CA ILE A 292 -17.07 -37.35 -12.38
C ILE A 292 -17.95 -37.23 -13.64
N ALA A 293 -18.61 -38.31 -14.03
CA ALA A 293 -19.58 -38.27 -15.13
C ALA A 293 -20.97 -37.86 -14.62
N ALA A 294 -21.74 -37.15 -15.43
CA ALA A 294 -23.10 -36.71 -15.08
C ALA A 294 -24.07 -37.86 -14.76
N SER A 295 -23.78 -39.08 -15.24
CA SER A 295 -24.56 -40.29 -15.00
C SER A 295 -24.30 -40.97 -13.65
N VAL A 296 -23.28 -40.55 -12.89
CA VAL A 296 -22.93 -41.20 -11.63
C VAL A 296 -24.00 -40.93 -10.56
N PRO A 297 -24.43 -41.94 -9.78
CA PRO A 297 -25.39 -41.75 -8.68
C PRO A 297 -24.82 -40.90 -7.53
N MET A 298 -25.66 -40.09 -6.89
CA MET A 298 -25.28 -39.24 -5.74
C MET A 298 -24.72 -40.03 -4.55
N ARG A 299 -25.08 -41.31 -4.39
CA ARG A 299 -24.49 -42.19 -3.36
C ARG A 299 -22.98 -42.34 -3.51
N GLU A 300 -22.49 -42.53 -4.73
CA GLU A 300 -21.05 -42.68 -5.01
C GLU A 300 -20.30 -41.35 -4.80
N VAL A 301 -20.97 -40.22 -5.06
CA VAL A 301 -20.41 -38.89 -4.78
C VAL A 301 -20.25 -38.64 -3.28
N ASP A 302 -21.27 -39.03 -2.49
CA ASP A 302 -21.23 -38.96 -1.03
C ASP A 302 -20.09 -39.82 -0.45
N GLU A 303 -19.84 -41.00 -1.03
CA GLU A 303 -18.69 -41.85 -0.67
C GLU A 303 -17.36 -41.12 -0.97
N ARG A 304 -17.19 -40.56 -2.17
CA ARG A 304 -15.97 -39.80 -2.54
C ARG A 304 -15.71 -38.60 -1.63
N PHE A 305 -16.73 -37.80 -1.30
CA PHE A 305 -16.57 -36.68 -0.37
C PHE A 305 -16.28 -37.15 1.06
N ARG A 306 -16.82 -38.29 1.51
CA ARG A 306 -16.49 -38.83 2.84
C ARG A 306 -15.06 -39.37 2.89
N ASP A 307 -14.60 -40.02 1.83
CA ASP A 307 -13.24 -40.58 1.75
C ASP A 307 -12.17 -39.47 1.64
N ASN A 308 -12.51 -38.32 1.05
CA ASN A 308 -11.63 -37.16 0.99
C ASN A 308 -12.28 -35.89 1.60
N PRO A 309 -12.02 -35.59 2.88
CA PRO A 309 -12.55 -34.39 3.55
C PRO A 309 -12.09 -33.06 2.93
N LEU A 310 -10.94 -33.04 2.23
CA LEU A 310 -10.41 -31.86 1.55
C LEU A 310 -11.04 -31.61 0.18
N LEU A 311 -11.76 -32.60 -0.37
CA LEU A 311 -12.48 -32.47 -1.62
C LEU A 311 -13.76 -31.65 -1.41
N MET A 312 -13.77 -30.43 -1.93
CA MET A 312 -14.88 -29.46 -1.76
C MET A 312 -15.80 -29.36 -2.98
N SER A 313 -15.33 -29.78 -4.15
CA SER A 313 -16.13 -29.85 -5.37
C SER A 313 -15.63 -30.93 -6.32
N LEU A 314 -16.45 -31.29 -7.29
CA LEU A 314 -16.14 -32.27 -8.34
C LEU A 314 -16.57 -31.71 -9.71
N PRO A 315 -15.63 -31.47 -10.63
CA PRO A 315 -15.96 -31.13 -12.02
C PRO A 315 -16.66 -32.30 -12.70
N VAL A 316 -17.77 -31.99 -13.35
CA VAL A 316 -18.58 -32.97 -14.07
C VAL A 316 -18.24 -32.89 -15.55
N LEU A 317 -17.79 -34.01 -16.12
CA LEU A 317 -17.37 -34.09 -17.51
C LEU A 317 -18.30 -34.96 -18.35
N GLU A 318 -18.46 -34.58 -19.62
CA GLU A 318 -18.93 -35.46 -20.69
C GLU A 318 -17.87 -35.47 -21.80
N LYS A 319 -17.33 -36.66 -22.11
CA LYS A 319 -16.31 -36.84 -23.17
C LYS A 319 -15.16 -35.80 -23.05
N GLU A 320 -14.58 -35.69 -21.84
CA GLU A 320 -13.47 -34.77 -21.47
C GLU A 320 -13.81 -33.27 -21.43
N ARG A 321 -15.06 -32.89 -21.71
CA ARG A 321 -15.51 -31.50 -21.64
C ARG A 321 -16.27 -31.23 -20.35
N PRO A 322 -15.97 -30.14 -19.63
CA PRO A 322 -16.72 -29.77 -18.45
C PRO A 322 -18.13 -29.33 -18.81
N VAL A 323 -19.12 -29.97 -18.20
CA VAL A 323 -20.56 -29.69 -18.36
C VAL A 323 -21.21 -29.20 -17.07
N GLY A 324 -20.51 -29.29 -15.95
CA GLY A 324 -21.00 -28.78 -14.67
C GLY A 324 -19.98 -28.90 -13.55
N LEU A 325 -20.36 -28.42 -12.37
CA LEU A 325 -19.57 -28.51 -11.15
C LEU A 325 -20.48 -28.89 -9.99
N LEU A 326 -20.10 -29.88 -9.19
CA LEU A 326 -20.86 -30.30 -8.01
C LEU A 326 -20.11 -29.95 -6.73
N HIS A 327 -20.70 -29.11 -5.88
CA HIS A 327 -20.12 -28.72 -4.59
C HIS A 327 -20.55 -29.67 -3.47
N ARG A 328 -19.62 -29.96 -2.55
CA ARG A 328 -19.87 -30.74 -1.34
C ARG A 328 -21.03 -30.16 -0.51
N ARG A 329 -21.06 -28.84 -0.35
CA ARG A 329 -22.13 -28.12 0.35
C ARG A 329 -23.51 -28.45 -0.20
N LYS A 330 -23.64 -28.54 -1.53
CA LYS A 330 -24.93 -28.84 -2.18
C LYS A 330 -25.41 -30.25 -1.84
N LEU A 331 -24.49 -31.22 -1.83
CA LEU A 331 -24.82 -32.59 -1.43
C LEU A 331 -25.24 -32.67 0.04
N LEU A 332 -24.51 -31.99 0.94
CA LEU A 332 -24.84 -31.94 2.36
C LEU A 332 -26.21 -31.28 2.61
N GLU A 333 -26.50 -30.18 1.92
CA GLU A 333 -27.79 -29.49 1.97
C GLU A 333 -28.94 -30.43 1.57
N LEU A 334 -28.80 -31.15 0.45
CA LEU A 334 -29.80 -32.09 -0.05
C LEU A 334 -30.01 -33.29 0.88
N PHE A 335 -28.94 -33.83 1.47
CA PHE A 335 -29.01 -35.01 2.33
C PHE A 335 -29.47 -34.69 3.76
N ALA A 336 -29.28 -33.46 4.22
CA ALA A 336 -29.74 -32.99 5.53
C ALA A 336 -31.26 -32.78 5.60
N GLN A 337 -31.96 -32.70 4.46
CA GLN A 337 -33.42 -32.57 4.44
C GLN A 337 -34.12 -33.85 4.98
N PRO A 338 -35.32 -33.74 5.57
CA PRO A 338 -36.12 -34.90 5.96
C PRO A 338 -36.32 -35.86 4.77
N TYR A 339 -35.94 -37.13 4.95
CA TYR A 339 -35.93 -38.16 3.89
C TYR A 339 -35.02 -37.85 2.67
N GLY A 340 -34.22 -36.78 2.70
CA GLY A 340 -33.41 -36.32 1.58
C GLY A 340 -32.46 -37.39 1.04
N ARG A 341 -31.79 -38.14 1.92
CA ARG A 341 -30.89 -39.23 1.50
C ARG A 341 -31.63 -40.31 0.70
N ALA A 342 -32.77 -40.80 1.18
CA ALA A 342 -33.57 -41.81 0.49
C ALA A 342 -34.15 -41.31 -0.85
N LEU A 343 -34.43 -40.01 -0.96
CA LEU A 343 -34.97 -39.38 -2.16
C LEU A 343 -33.91 -39.08 -3.24
N PHE A 344 -32.67 -38.81 -2.83
CA PHE A 344 -31.65 -38.25 -3.72
C PHE A 344 -30.46 -39.18 -3.98
N GLU A 345 -30.16 -40.16 -3.13
CA GLU A 345 -28.98 -41.02 -3.27
C GLU A 345 -28.92 -41.80 -4.61
N ARG A 346 -30.09 -42.15 -5.17
CA ARG A 346 -30.21 -42.91 -6.44
C ARG A 346 -30.27 -42.02 -7.68
N LYS A 347 -30.45 -40.71 -7.51
CA LYS A 347 -30.46 -39.75 -8.62
C LYS A 347 -29.03 -39.47 -9.06
N THR A 348 -28.88 -39.03 -10.31
CA THR A 348 -27.56 -38.80 -10.90
C THR A 348 -27.04 -37.38 -10.63
N VAL A 349 -25.72 -37.21 -10.67
CA VAL A 349 -25.03 -35.92 -10.52
C VAL A 349 -25.59 -34.84 -11.44
N GLY A 350 -25.91 -35.19 -12.69
CA GLY A 350 -26.43 -34.24 -13.67
C GLY A 350 -27.72 -33.52 -13.24
N HIS A 351 -28.49 -34.08 -12.30
CA HIS A 351 -29.70 -33.44 -11.77
C HIS A 351 -29.41 -32.31 -10.76
N PHE A 352 -28.23 -32.29 -10.16
CA PHE A 352 -27.91 -31.42 -9.02
C PHE A 352 -26.64 -30.59 -9.20
N MET A 353 -25.83 -30.89 -10.21
CA MET A 353 -24.66 -30.08 -10.56
C MET A 353 -25.06 -28.66 -10.94
N GLN A 354 -24.17 -27.72 -10.67
CA GLN A 354 -24.25 -26.39 -11.25
C GLN A 354 -24.06 -26.51 -12.77
N GLN A 355 -25.07 -26.07 -13.52
CA GLN A 355 -25.12 -26.17 -14.99
C GLN A 355 -24.24 -25.10 -15.67
N ASN A 356 -24.04 -23.94 -15.01
CA ASN A 356 -23.24 -22.83 -15.52
C ASN A 356 -22.03 -22.57 -14.61
N PRO A 357 -21.03 -23.48 -14.54
CA PRO A 357 -19.78 -23.19 -13.85
C PRO A 357 -18.98 -22.17 -14.65
N LEU A 358 -18.17 -21.36 -13.96
CA LEU A 358 -17.22 -20.48 -14.64
C LEU A 358 -16.12 -21.33 -15.27
N ILE A 359 -16.07 -21.34 -16.60
CA ILE A 359 -15.06 -22.03 -17.39
C ILE A 359 -14.21 -20.99 -18.11
N VAL A 360 -12.89 -21.09 -17.95
CA VAL A 360 -11.92 -20.17 -18.57
C VAL A 360 -10.90 -20.95 -19.40
N ASP A 361 -10.37 -20.28 -20.44
CA ASP A 361 -9.27 -20.83 -21.22
C ASP A 361 -7.94 -20.63 -20.49
N CYS A 362 -7.04 -21.62 -20.58
CA CYS A 362 -5.77 -21.64 -19.89
C CYS A 362 -4.82 -20.51 -20.30
N ALA A 363 -5.01 -19.93 -21.48
CA ALA A 363 -4.26 -18.78 -21.96
C ALA A 363 -4.79 -17.43 -21.44
N MET A 364 -5.96 -17.39 -20.79
CA MET A 364 -6.48 -16.14 -20.22
C MET A 364 -5.55 -15.63 -19.11
N THR A 365 -5.26 -14.33 -19.12
CA THR A 365 -4.46 -13.66 -18.09
C THR A 365 -5.17 -13.65 -16.73
N LEU A 366 -4.42 -13.66 -15.63
CA LEU A 366 -4.98 -13.56 -14.28
C LEU A 366 -5.90 -12.33 -14.10
N GLU A 367 -5.55 -11.16 -14.66
CA GLU A 367 -6.40 -9.97 -14.56
C GLU A 367 -7.73 -10.13 -15.32
N ALA A 368 -7.70 -10.68 -16.54
CA ALA A 368 -8.91 -10.94 -17.31
C ALA A 368 -9.86 -11.91 -16.58
N VAL A 369 -9.30 -12.94 -15.92
CA VAL A 369 -10.10 -13.90 -15.14
C VAL A 369 -10.65 -13.23 -13.88
N SER A 370 -9.86 -12.41 -13.19
CA SER A 370 -10.30 -11.62 -12.02
C SER A 370 -11.47 -10.71 -12.36
N LYS A 371 -11.44 -10.07 -13.54
CA LYS A 371 -12.54 -9.24 -14.02
C LYS A 371 -13.83 -10.04 -14.25
N VAL A 372 -13.71 -11.21 -14.87
CA VAL A 372 -14.86 -12.11 -15.08
C VAL A 372 -15.44 -12.61 -13.74
N LEU A 373 -14.61 -12.76 -12.69
CA LEU A 373 -15.06 -13.13 -11.35
C LEU A 373 -15.79 -12.00 -10.62
N THR A 374 -15.42 -10.74 -10.86
CA THR A 374 -15.93 -9.56 -10.14
C THR A 374 -17.15 -8.92 -10.79
N ASP A 375 -17.42 -9.19 -12.07
CA ASP A 375 -18.59 -8.69 -12.81
C ASP A 375 -19.90 -9.51 -12.56
N ASP A 376 -19.89 -10.50 -11.66
CA ASP A 376 -20.98 -11.50 -11.53
C ASP A 376 -21.56 -11.55 -10.10
N ASP A 377 -22.86 -11.24 -9.94
CA ASP A 377 -23.56 -10.96 -8.67
C ASP A 377 -23.71 -12.17 -7.70
N ASP A 378 -23.28 -13.38 -8.09
CA ASP A 378 -23.43 -14.62 -7.31
C ASP A 378 -22.08 -15.02 -6.65
N GLU A 379 -21.69 -14.31 -5.58
CA GLU A 379 -20.44 -14.54 -4.82
C GLU A 379 -20.44 -15.86 -4.02
N ASP A 380 -21.60 -16.34 -3.58
CA ASP A 380 -21.73 -17.43 -2.59
C ASP A 380 -21.48 -18.85 -3.14
N LEU A 381 -21.35 -18.99 -4.47
CA LEU A 381 -21.33 -20.30 -5.17
C LEU A 381 -20.01 -20.62 -5.89
N ARG A 382 -19.15 -19.65 -6.20
CA ARG A 382 -17.96 -19.87 -7.07
C ARG A 382 -16.64 -19.94 -6.30
N GLN A 383 -16.45 -21.03 -5.54
CA GLN A 383 -15.17 -21.34 -4.88
C GLN A 383 -14.12 -21.92 -5.84
N HIS A 384 -14.55 -22.61 -6.91
CA HIS A 384 -13.65 -23.18 -7.90
C HIS A 384 -14.12 -22.83 -9.31
N LEU A 385 -13.18 -22.40 -10.14
CA LEU A 385 -13.37 -22.18 -11.57
C LEU A 385 -12.68 -23.30 -12.36
N ILE A 386 -13.25 -23.69 -13.49
CA ILE A 386 -12.74 -24.76 -14.32
C ILE A 386 -11.83 -24.17 -15.39
N VAL A 387 -10.61 -24.70 -15.51
CA VAL A 387 -9.66 -24.30 -16.55
C VAL A 387 -9.69 -25.33 -17.68
N THR A 388 -9.75 -24.84 -18.90
CA THR A 388 -9.70 -25.66 -20.12
C THR A 388 -8.58 -25.21 -21.04
N CYS A 389 -8.02 -26.12 -21.82
CA CYS A 389 -7.23 -25.76 -23.01
C CYS A 389 -7.93 -26.39 -24.21
N GLU A 390 -8.22 -25.60 -25.26
CA GLU A 390 -8.94 -26.06 -26.45
C GLU A 390 -10.29 -26.76 -26.11
N GLY A 391 -10.95 -26.30 -25.05
CA GLY A 391 -12.22 -26.85 -24.57
C GLY A 391 -12.14 -28.20 -23.87
N ARG A 392 -10.94 -28.74 -23.59
CA ARG A 392 -10.74 -29.93 -22.75
C ARG A 392 -10.38 -29.53 -21.33
N TYR A 393 -10.92 -30.26 -20.35
CA TYR A 393 -10.63 -30.03 -18.94
C TYR A 393 -9.13 -30.19 -18.62
N GLN A 394 -8.57 -29.22 -17.91
CA GLN A 394 -7.17 -29.26 -17.42
C GLN A 394 -7.11 -29.33 -15.90
N GLY A 395 -8.06 -28.71 -15.21
CA GLY A 395 -8.09 -28.66 -13.76
C GLY A 395 -9.00 -27.56 -13.27
N VAL A 396 -8.82 -27.20 -12.00
CA VAL A 396 -9.54 -26.09 -11.37
C VAL A 396 -8.58 -25.11 -10.74
N VAL A 397 -9.03 -23.88 -10.55
CA VAL A 397 -8.35 -22.88 -9.72
C VAL A 397 -9.30 -22.45 -8.63
N ASN A 398 -8.78 -22.28 -7.42
CA ASN A 398 -9.53 -21.68 -6.34
C ASN A 398 -9.55 -20.17 -6.51
N SER A 399 -10.73 -19.54 -6.43
CA SER A 399 -10.85 -18.08 -6.59
C SER A 399 -10.03 -17.31 -5.54
N LYS A 400 -9.90 -17.84 -4.31
CA LYS A 400 -9.06 -17.22 -3.26
C LYS A 400 -7.58 -17.29 -3.58
N ASP A 401 -7.10 -18.43 -4.10
CA ASP A 401 -5.69 -18.60 -4.47
C ASP A 401 -5.33 -17.72 -5.67
N LEU A 402 -6.23 -17.62 -6.66
CA LEU A 402 -6.10 -16.68 -7.78
C LEU A 402 -5.94 -15.23 -7.30
N LEU A 403 -6.86 -14.77 -6.44
CA LEU A 403 -6.81 -13.42 -5.89
C LEU A 403 -5.54 -13.19 -5.07
N LYS A 404 -5.14 -14.16 -4.23
CA LYS A 404 -3.89 -14.11 -3.47
C LYS A 404 -2.67 -13.99 -4.38
N HIS A 405 -2.59 -14.76 -5.47
CA HIS A 405 -1.48 -14.68 -6.42
C HIS A 405 -1.39 -13.32 -7.13
N ILE A 406 -2.54 -12.73 -7.48
CA ILE A 406 -2.59 -11.37 -8.02
C ILE A 406 -2.07 -10.38 -6.98
N THR A 407 -2.54 -10.46 -5.74
CA THR A 407 -2.14 -9.57 -4.63
C THR A 407 -0.66 -9.69 -4.30
N ASP A 408 -0.12 -10.91 -4.16
CA ASP A 408 1.30 -11.15 -3.87
C ASP A 408 2.21 -10.59 -4.97
N SER A 409 1.81 -10.73 -6.24
CA SER A 409 2.55 -10.17 -7.38
C SER A 409 2.56 -8.63 -7.37
N GLN A 410 1.47 -7.99 -6.98
CA GLN A 410 1.39 -6.53 -6.88
C GLN A 410 2.18 -5.99 -5.68
N ILE A 411 2.14 -6.69 -4.54
CA ILE A 411 2.92 -6.33 -3.34
C ILE A 411 4.43 -6.40 -3.61
N GLN A 412 4.91 -7.41 -4.34
CA GLN A 412 6.32 -7.50 -4.71
C GLN A 412 6.78 -6.33 -5.59
N LYS A 413 5.96 -5.92 -6.57
CA LYS A 413 6.27 -4.76 -7.43
C LYS A 413 6.33 -3.46 -6.66
N ALA A 414 5.39 -3.22 -5.74
CA ALA A 414 5.36 -2.00 -4.93
C ALA A 414 6.52 -1.92 -3.93
N ARG A 415 6.89 -3.05 -3.32
CA ARG A 415 7.97 -3.12 -2.31
C ARG A 415 9.34 -2.75 -2.85
N TYR A 416 9.60 -3.06 -4.11
CA TYR A 416 10.90 -2.86 -4.71
C TYR A 416 10.93 -1.72 -5.75
N ALA A 417 9.87 -0.92 -5.87
CA ALA A 417 9.88 0.26 -6.73
C ALA A 417 10.67 1.41 -6.08
N ASN A 418 11.32 2.22 -6.90
CA ASN A 418 11.92 3.47 -6.45
C ASN A 418 10.83 4.45 -6.01
N PRO A 419 10.87 5.00 -4.78
CA PRO A 419 9.78 5.78 -4.21
C PRO A 419 9.52 7.11 -4.94
N LEU A 420 10.49 7.62 -5.70
CA LEU A 420 10.37 8.89 -6.39
C LEU A 420 9.74 8.74 -7.78
N THR A 421 10.18 7.73 -8.53
CA THR A 421 9.79 7.55 -9.95
C THR A 421 8.84 6.40 -10.19
N LEU A 422 8.68 5.50 -9.20
CA LEU A 422 7.85 4.29 -9.26
C LEU A 422 8.33 3.22 -10.25
N LEU A 423 9.46 3.47 -10.90
CA LEU A 423 10.18 2.48 -11.68
C LEU A 423 10.69 1.35 -10.76
N PRO A 424 10.78 0.12 -11.25
CA PRO A 424 11.47 -0.97 -10.58
C PRO A 424 12.85 -0.53 -10.04
N GLY A 425 13.12 -0.82 -8.77
CA GLY A 425 14.39 -0.55 -8.10
C GLY A 425 15.33 -1.76 -8.19
N ASN A 426 16.34 -1.78 -7.31
CA ASN A 426 17.49 -2.71 -7.44
C ASN A 426 17.08 -4.19 -7.52
N VAL A 427 16.18 -4.67 -6.66
CA VAL A 427 15.83 -6.10 -6.63
C VAL A 427 15.21 -6.58 -7.95
N PRO A 428 14.14 -5.96 -8.49
CA PRO A 428 13.62 -6.30 -9.81
C PRO A 428 14.61 -6.12 -10.96
N ILE A 429 15.50 -5.12 -10.89
CA ILE A 429 16.55 -4.92 -11.90
C ILE A 429 17.47 -6.13 -11.91
N ASP A 430 17.96 -6.55 -10.75
CA ASP A 430 18.87 -7.69 -10.59
C ASP A 430 18.18 -8.99 -11.01
N GLU A 431 16.94 -9.23 -10.57
CA GLU A 431 16.15 -10.41 -10.96
C GLU A 431 15.95 -10.50 -12.48
N HIS A 432 15.67 -9.36 -13.13
CA HIS A 432 15.48 -9.32 -14.58
C HIS A 432 16.78 -9.62 -15.34
N ILE A 433 17.90 -9.04 -14.90
CA ILE A 433 19.23 -9.31 -15.49
C ILE A 433 19.59 -10.79 -15.31
N GLU A 434 19.41 -11.34 -14.11
CA GLU A 434 19.67 -12.75 -13.83
C GLU A 434 18.81 -13.67 -14.67
N GLN A 435 17.53 -13.34 -14.88
CA GLN A 435 16.63 -14.11 -15.73
C GLN A 435 17.14 -14.15 -17.17
N LEU A 436 17.53 -13.01 -17.74
CA LEU A 436 18.04 -12.91 -19.11
C LEU A 436 19.37 -13.66 -19.29
N LEU A 437 20.27 -13.55 -18.30
CA LEU A 437 21.53 -14.30 -18.29
C LEU A 437 21.30 -15.82 -18.20
N ARG A 438 20.37 -16.27 -17.35
CA ARG A 438 19.98 -17.69 -17.24
C ARG A 438 19.39 -18.23 -18.55
N GLN A 439 18.61 -17.39 -19.25
CA GLN A 439 18.01 -17.73 -20.53
C GLN A 439 18.98 -17.60 -21.71
N GLN A 440 20.24 -17.17 -21.48
CA GLN A 440 21.23 -16.87 -22.52
C GLN A 440 20.68 -15.90 -23.58
N SER A 441 19.81 -14.98 -23.16
CA SER A 441 19.19 -14.01 -24.05
C SER A 441 20.17 -12.89 -24.39
N HIS A 442 20.11 -12.41 -25.62
CA HIS A 442 20.88 -11.24 -26.04
C HIS A 442 20.18 -9.97 -25.55
N PHE A 443 20.92 -9.08 -24.88
CA PHE A 443 20.40 -7.79 -24.41
C PHE A 443 21.50 -6.74 -24.32
N TYR A 444 21.11 -5.48 -24.31
CA TYR A 444 21.95 -4.33 -24.01
C TYR A 444 21.54 -3.74 -22.67
N LEU A 445 22.51 -3.51 -21.78
CA LEU A 445 22.32 -2.84 -20.52
C LEU A 445 22.76 -1.38 -20.65
N LEU A 446 21.81 -0.46 -20.61
CA LEU A 446 22.03 0.97 -20.71
C LEU A 446 21.96 1.56 -19.29
N TYR A 447 23.07 2.08 -18.78
CA TYR A 447 23.12 2.88 -17.56
C TYR A 447 23.01 4.35 -17.90
N LEU A 448 22.06 5.04 -17.30
CA LEU A 448 21.77 6.44 -17.57
C LEU A 448 22.02 7.30 -16.34
N ASP A 449 22.62 8.46 -16.54
CA ASP A 449 22.91 9.42 -15.47
C ASP A 449 22.82 10.87 -15.96
N LEU A 450 22.41 11.77 -15.06
CA LEU A 450 22.36 13.21 -15.30
C LEU A 450 23.70 13.90 -15.07
N ASN A 451 24.29 14.41 -16.14
CA ASN A 451 25.44 15.30 -16.07
C ASN A 451 25.11 16.59 -15.33
N HIS A 452 26.00 17.00 -14.43
CA HIS A 452 25.90 18.24 -13.65
C HIS A 452 24.64 18.35 -12.75
N PHE A 453 24.06 17.22 -12.34
CA PHE A 453 22.85 17.22 -11.51
C PHE A 453 23.02 17.82 -10.12
N LYS A 454 24.16 17.58 -9.45
CA LYS A 454 24.44 18.19 -8.14
C LYS A 454 24.49 19.74 -8.22
N PRO A 455 25.31 20.35 -9.10
CA PRO A 455 25.25 21.80 -9.32
C PRO A 455 23.86 22.35 -9.67
N TYR A 456 23.09 21.58 -10.45
CA TYR A 456 21.71 21.93 -10.75
C TYR A 456 20.85 21.99 -9.48
N ASN A 457 20.93 20.98 -8.61
CA ASN A 457 20.22 20.97 -7.32
C ASN A 457 20.67 22.11 -6.39
N ASP A 458 21.97 22.44 -6.38
CA ASP A 458 22.49 23.53 -5.58
C ASP A 458 21.92 24.90 -6.02
N GLN A 459 21.63 25.08 -7.32
CA GLN A 459 21.07 26.32 -7.87
C GLN A 459 19.53 26.37 -7.86
N TYR A 460 18.85 25.28 -8.20
CA TYR A 460 17.40 25.23 -8.38
C TYR A 460 16.64 24.59 -7.20
N GLY A 461 17.35 23.95 -6.29
CA GLY A 461 16.80 23.23 -5.15
C GLY A 461 16.35 21.80 -5.48
N TYR A 462 16.37 20.94 -4.46
CA TYR A 462 16.03 19.51 -4.59
C TYR A 462 14.62 19.25 -5.13
N ARG A 463 13.63 20.12 -4.85
CA ARG A 463 12.27 19.94 -5.38
C ARG A 463 12.23 19.97 -6.92
N GLN A 464 13.06 20.83 -7.52
CA GLN A 464 13.19 20.91 -8.96
C GLN A 464 14.01 19.72 -9.49
N GLY A 465 15.04 19.31 -8.76
CA GLY A 465 15.78 18.06 -9.03
C GLY A 465 14.88 16.84 -9.11
N ASP A 466 14.01 16.65 -8.11
CA ASP A 466 13.03 15.57 -8.07
C ASP A 466 12.07 15.61 -9.26
N ALA A 467 11.72 16.81 -9.74
CA ALA A 467 10.89 16.96 -10.93
C ALA A 467 11.64 16.49 -12.19
N VAL A 468 12.93 16.78 -12.31
CA VAL A 468 13.79 16.27 -13.39
C VAL A 468 13.88 14.75 -13.35
N LEU A 469 14.07 14.13 -12.16
CA LEU A 469 14.16 12.67 -12.02
C LEU A 469 12.84 11.97 -12.40
N ARG A 470 11.69 12.50 -11.94
CA ARG A 470 10.37 11.98 -12.34
C ARG A 470 10.14 12.11 -13.85
N TRP A 471 10.54 13.24 -14.43
CA TRP A 471 10.43 13.44 -15.86
C TRP A 471 11.33 12.50 -16.66
N LEU A 472 12.59 12.32 -16.24
CA LEU A 472 13.50 11.37 -16.89
C LEU A 472 12.92 9.96 -16.87
N GLY A 473 12.41 9.50 -15.73
CA GLY A 473 11.76 8.18 -15.63
C GLY A 473 10.62 7.99 -16.64
N ARG A 474 9.75 9.00 -16.81
CA ARG A 474 8.68 8.98 -17.82
C ARG A 474 9.22 9.01 -19.24
N LEU A 475 10.24 9.83 -19.51
CA LEU A 475 10.87 9.92 -20.83
C LEU A 475 11.43 8.55 -21.26
N LEU A 476 12.09 7.84 -20.33
CA LEU A 476 12.59 6.48 -20.60
C LEU A 476 11.47 5.49 -20.89
N GLN A 477 10.38 5.53 -20.12
CA GLN A 477 9.22 4.66 -20.36
C GLN A 477 8.53 4.96 -21.70
N GLN A 478 8.39 6.23 -22.08
CA GLN A 478 7.74 6.64 -23.34
C GLN A 478 8.47 6.16 -24.58
N HIS A 479 9.80 6.04 -24.51
CA HIS A 479 10.64 5.58 -25.61
C HIS A 479 10.99 4.09 -25.50
N SER A 480 10.44 3.38 -24.51
CA SER A 480 10.66 1.96 -24.31
C SER A 480 9.58 1.11 -25.00
N SER A 481 10.00 0.03 -25.67
CA SER A 481 9.10 -0.98 -26.24
C SER A 481 8.79 -2.08 -25.21
N ALA A 482 7.92 -3.03 -25.57
CA ALA A 482 7.62 -4.21 -24.73
C ALA A 482 8.85 -5.12 -24.50
N LEU A 483 9.92 -4.94 -25.28
CA LEU A 483 11.19 -5.67 -25.12
C LEU A 483 12.15 -4.98 -24.15
N ASN A 484 11.78 -3.82 -23.61
CA ASN A 484 12.62 -2.99 -22.76
C ASN A 484 12.12 -3.01 -21.32
N PHE A 485 13.05 -3.07 -20.38
CA PHE A 485 12.81 -2.92 -18.95
C PHE A 485 13.48 -1.65 -18.46
N VAL A 486 12.73 -0.79 -17.77
CA VAL A 486 13.24 0.49 -17.23
C VAL A 486 13.25 0.40 -15.71
N GLY A 487 14.36 0.77 -15.08
CA GLY A 487 14.52 0.79 -13.63
C GLY A 487 15.18 2.08 -13.13
N HIS A 488 15.03 2.35 -11.84
CA HIS A 488 15.67 3.48 -11.15
C HIS A 488 16.38 2.99 -9.89
N ILE A 489 17.71 3.02 -9.93
CA ILE A 489 18.59 2.55 -8.86
C ILE A 489 18.52 3.49 -7.65
N GLY A 490 18.77 4.79 -7.88
CA GLY A 490 18.70 5.83 -6.87
C GLY A 490 19.47 7.09 -7.28
N GLY A 491 19.14 8.23 -6.67
CA GLY A 491 19.76 9.51 -7.06
C GLY A 491 19.42 9.87 -8.51
N ASP A 492 20.44 10.08 -9.33
CA ASP A 492 20.36 10.30 -10.77
C ASP A 492 20.68 9.05 -11.62
N ASP A 493 20.82 7.88 -11.00
CA ASP A 493 21.16 6.62 -11.69
C ASP A 493 19.93 5.82 -12.13
N PHE A 494 19.77 5.66 -13.45
CA PHE A 494 18.72 4.85 -14.08
C PHE A 494 19.32 3.70 -14.89
N VAL A 495 18.50 2.69 -15.14
CA VAL A 495 18.84 1.55 -15.99
C VAL A 495 17.74 1.32 -17.02
N LEU A 496 18.15 1.03 -18.25
CA LEU A 496 17.28 0.49 -19.29
C LEU A 496 17.92 -0.78 -19.83
N ILE A 497 17.22 -1.91 -19.75
CA ILE A 497 17.63 -3.19 -20.31
C ILE A 497 16.84 -3.40 -21.58
N SER A 498 17.50 -3.49 -22.73
CA SER A 498 16.85 -3.63 -24.02
C SER A 498 17.19 -4.97 -24.65
N GLN A 499 16.18 -5.74 -25.05
CA GLN A 499 16.32 -6.94 -25.87
C GLN A 499 16.13 -6.65 -27.37
N GLU A 500 16.15 -5.37 -27.76
CA GLU A 500 16.09 -4.99 -29.17
C GLU A 500 17.38 -5.40 -29.90
N ALA A 501 17.27 -5.57 -31.22
CA ALA A 501 18.40 -6.00 -32.05
C ALA A 501 19.51 -4.95 -32.14
N ASP A 502 19.17 -3.66 -31.99
CA ASP A 502 20.11 -2.55 -32.06
C ASP A 502 19.74 -1.48 -31.03
N PHE A 503 20.71 -1.08 -30.21
CA PHE A 503 20.56 -0.07 -29.17
C PHE A 503 20.76 1.36 -29.68
N TYR A 504 21.38 1.52 -30.86
CA TYR A 504 21.76 2.84 -31.40
C TYR A 504 20.55 3.76 -31.60
N PRO A 505 19.45 3.35 -32.27
CA PRO A 505 18.30 4.22 -32.48
C PRO A 505 17.65 4.65 -31.16
N LEU A 506 17.58 3.74 -30.18
CA LEU A 506 17.04 4.01 -28.86
C LEU A 506 17.87 5.09 -28.14
N CYS A 507 19.20 4.97 -28.15
CA CYS A 507 20.08 5.97 -27.54
C CYS A 507 19.93 7.34 -28.18
N GLU A 508 19.93 7.42 -29.52
CA GLU A 508 19.77 8.70 -30.24
C GLU A 508 18.41 9.35 -29.96
N GLN A 509 17.34 8.56 -29.96
CA GLN A 509 15.99 9.05 -29.64
C GLN A 509 15.91 9.60 -28.22
N LEU A 510 16.46 8.87 -27.24
CA LEU A 510 16.50 9.30 -25.84
C LEU A 510 17.28 10.60 -25.66
N LEU A 511 18.47 10.72 -26.26
CA LEU A 511 19.27 11.94 -26.19
C LEU A 511 18.59 13.11 -26.89
N GLN A 512 17.97 12.89 -28.06
CA GLN A 512 17.25 13.92 -28.79
C GLN A 512 16.05 14.44 -28.00
N ALA A 513 15.22 13.53 -27.48
CA ALA A 513 14.06 13.88 -26.65
C ALA A 513 14.49 14.62 -25.38
N PHE A 514 15.55 14.15 -24.72
CA PHE A 514 16.11 14.80 -23.54
C PHE A 514 16.52 16.24 -23.86
N ASN A 515 17.34 16.44 -24.91
CA ASN A 515 17.85 17.77 -25.27
C ASN A 515 16.75 18.76 -25.67
N GLN A 516 15.65 18.28 -26.27
CA GLN A 516 14.53 19.15 -26.65
C GLN A 516 13.73 19.63 -25.43
N GLN A 517 13.47 18.74 -24.48
CA GLN A 517 12.57 19.00 -23.35
C GLN A 517 13.29 19.51 -22.10
N CYS A 518 14.61 19.28 -21.96
CA CYS A 518 15.38 19.70 -20.78
C CYS A 518 15.37 21.22 -20.56
N SER A 519 15.11 22.00 -21.61
CA SER A 519 14.95 23.46 -21.53
C SER A 519 13.86 23.91 -20.56
N GLU A 520 12.78 23.14 -20.41
CA GLU A 520 11.65 23.44 -19.51
C GLU A 520 12.04 23.46 -18.03
N PHE A 521 13.15 22.78 -17.69
CA PHE A 521 13.67 22.68 -16.33
C PHE A 521 14.72 23.74 -15.99
N HIS A 522 15.00 24.67 -16.91
CA HIS A 522 15.96 25.75 -16.69
C HIS A 522 15.26 27.11 -16.68
N ARG A 523 15.81 28.08 -15.94
CA ARG A 523 15.40 29.48 -16.10
C ARG A 523 15.80 29.97 -17.49
N ASN A 524 14.94 30.74 -18.15
CA ASN A 524 15.18 31.30 -19.50
C ASN A 524 16.55 31.97 -19.64
N ASP A 525 16.96 32.70 -18.60
CA ASP A 525 18.25 33.38 -18.54
C ASP A 525 19.44 32.42 -18.53
N ASP A 526 19.37 31.33 -17.77
CA ASP A 526 20.43 30.31 -17.69
C ASP A 526 20.50 29.50 -18.97
N TRP A 527 19.34 29.14 -19.54
CA TRP A 527 19.24 28.43 -20.81
C TRP A 527 19.82 29.26 -21.97
N SER A 528 19.45 30.54 -22.07
CA SER A 528 19.94 31.45 -23.13
C SER A 528 21.44 31.68 -23.05
N ARG A 529 22.03 31.64 -21.84
CA ARG A 529 23.47 31.76 -21.63
C ARG A 529 24.23 30.47 -21.94
N GLY A 530 23.59 29.31 -21.85
CA GLY A 530 24.20 28.01 -22.07
C GLY A 530 25.02 27.46 -20.89
N TYR A 531 24.92 28.06 -19.69
CA TYR A 531 25.62 27.60 -18.49
C TYR A 531 24.94 28.06 -17.19
N LEU A 532 25.18 27.31 -16.12
CA LEU A 532 24.84 27.60 -14.73
C LEU A 532 25.98 28.36 -14.04
N ASN A 533 25.62 29.30 -13.16
CA ASN A 533 26.58 29.94 -12.26
C ASN A 533 26.52 29.22 -10.92
N ALA A 534 27.49 28.36 -10.66
CA ALA A 534 27.56 27.59 -9.42
C ALA A 534 28.95 27.67 -8.80
N HIS A 535 28.99 27.65 -7.47
CA HIS A 535 30.24 27.65 -6.74
C HIS A 535 30.94 26.31 -6.92
N ASP A 536 32.21 26.34 -7.30
CA ASP A 536 33.04 25.14 -7.30
C ASP A 536 33.35 24.66 -5.86
N ARG A 537 34.08 23.55 -5.73
CA ARG A 537 34.45 22.99 -4.41
C ARG A 537 35.33 23.91 -3.57
N SER A 538 35.87 24.99 -4.14
CA SER A 538 36.65 26.02 -3.44
C SER A 538 35.84 27.27 -3.08
N GLY A 539 34.55 27.30 -3.42
CA GLY A 539 33.65 28.42 -3.17
C GLY A 539 33.73 29.53 -4.22
N GLN A 540 34.47 29.34 -5.31
CA GLN A 540 34.59 30.33 -6.38
C GLN A 540 33.45 30.16 -7.40
N LEU A 541 32.87 31.27 -7.86
CA LEU A 541 31.81 31.25 -8.86
C LEU A 541 32.37 30.72 -10.19
N SER A 542 31.85 29.60 -10.66
CA SER A 542 32.31 28.91 -11.87
C SER A 542 31.16 28.72 -12.86
N ARG A 543 31.50 28.65 -14.15
CA ARG A 543 30.54 28.37 -15.23
C ARG A 543 30.44 26.87 -15.40
N ILE A 544 29.28 26.31 -15.06
CA ILE A 544 29.02 24.87 -15.15
C ILE A 544 28.07 24.63 -16.33
N PRO A 545 28.32 23.63 -17.20
CA PRO A 545 27.39 23.31 -18.27
C PRO A 545 25.97 23.00 -17.75
N LEU A 546 24.97 23.19 -18.62
CA LEU A 546 23.59 22.80 -18.34
C LEU A 546 23.46 21.28 -18.15
N LEU A 547 22.32 20.83 -17.63
CA LEU A 547 22.04 19.39 -17.49
C LEU A 547 22.23 18.67 -18.83
N GLY A 548 22.85 17.50 -18.77
CA GLY A 548 22.98 16.58 -19.90
C GLY A 548 22.64 15.15 -19.48
N LEU A 549 22.40 14.27 -20.43
CA LEU A 549 22.17 12.85 -20.19
C LEU A 549 23.36 12.03 -20.68
N ALA A 550 23.99 11.26 -19.80
CA ALA A 550 25.03 10.30 -20.16
C ALA A 550 24.44 8.88 -20.20
N ILE A 551 24.66 8.15 -21.30
CA ILE A 551 24.21 6.76 -21.45
C ILE A 551 25.42 5.84 -21.67
N GLY A 552 25.76 5.02 -20.70
CA GLY A 552 26.74 3.95 -20.83
C GLY A 552 26.08 2.64 -21.27
N VAL A 553 26.49 2.09 -22.41
CA VAL A 553 25.91 0.85 -22.96
C VAL A 553 26.88 -0.31 -22.77
N VAL A 554 26.37 -1.42 -22.23
CA VAL A 554 27.09 -2.67 -22.01
C VAL A 554 26.35 -3.80 -22.73
N PRO A 555 26.91 -4.36 -23.82
CA PRO A 555 26.37 -5.55 -24.46
C PRO A 555 26.44 -6.78 -23.55
N SER A 556 25.42 -7.64 -23.57
CA SER A 556 25.41 -8.86 -22.75
C SER A 556 26.58 -9.81 -23.02
N THR A 557 27.19 -9.72 -24.21
CA THR A 557 28.40 -10.49 -24.58
C THR A 557 29.63 -10.16 -23.76
N LEU A 558 29.69 -8.99 -23.11
CA LEU A 558 30.79 -8.58 -22.24
C LEU A 558 30.56 -8.97 -20.77
N ILE A 559 29.35 -9.44 -20.43
CA ILE A 559 28.98 -9.85 -19.08
C ILE A 559 29.38 -11.32 -18.89
N GLU A 560 30.69 -11.58 -18.75
CA GLU A 560 31.19 -12.94 -18.52
C GLU A 560 30.96 -13.40 -17.06
N ASN A 561 30.50 -14.64 -16.90
CA ASN A 561 30.48 -15.42 -15.65
C ASN A 561 29.67 -14.89 -14.45
N GLN A 562 28.49 -14.28 -14.67
CA GLN A 562 27.50 -13.99 -13.61
C GLN A 562 28.09 -13.31 -12.34
N ASP A 563 29.21 -12.59 -12.44
CA ASP A 563 29.78 -11.88 -11.29
C ASP A 563 29.15 -10.48 -11.21
N PRO A 564 28.31 -10.18 -10.20
CA PRO A 564 27.69 -8.86 -10.07
C PRO A 564 28.71 -7.73 -9.92
N GLN A 565 29.92 -8.04 -9.42
CA GLN A 565 30.99 -7.04 -9.31
C GLN A 565 31.56 -6.63 -10.68
N SER A 566 31.53 -7.52 -11.67
CA SER A 566 31.99 -7.22 -13.03
C SER A 566 31.00 -6.30 -13.76
N LEU A 567 29.70 -6.50 -13.55
CA LEU A 567 28.64 -5.70 -14.18
C LEU A 567 28.69 -4.23 -13.74
N ALA A 568 28.78 -3.99 -12.44
CA ALA A 568 28.88 -2.64 -11.89
C ALA A 568 30.15 -1.91 -12.36
N GLN A 569 31.27 -2.63 -12.54
CA GLN A 569 32.50 -2.08 -13.10
C GLN A 569 32.36 -1.70 -14.57
N LEU A 570 31.79 -2.58 -15.40
CA LEU A 570 31.52 -2.29 -16.81
C LEU A 570 30.55 -1.11 -16.96
N ALA A 571 29.48 -1.08 -16.17
CA ALA A 571 28.53 0.03 -16.11
C ALA A 571 29.23 1.36 -15.79
N ALA A 572 30.06 1.38 -14.74
CA ALA A 572 30.80 2.57 -14.34
C ALA A 572 31.77 3.04 -15.43
N GLN A 573 32.47 2.12 -16.09
CA GLN A 573 33.38 2.44 -17.21
C GLN A 573 32.62 3.03 -18.41
N ALA A 574 31.52 2.40 -18.83
CA ALA A 574 30.70 2.88 -19.95
C ALA A 574 30.17 4.29 -19.69
N LYS A 575 29.63 4.51 -18.48
CA LYS A 575 29.12 5.79 -18.01
C LYS A 575 30.22 6.86 -17.96
N GLN A 576 31.40 6.52 -17.43
CA GLN A 576 32.52 7.47 -17.39
C GLN A 576 32.94 7.93 -18.79
N GLN A 577 32.98 7.03 -19.77
CA GLN A 577 33.30 7.38 -21.16
C GLN A 577 32.21 8.23 -21.81
N ALA A 578 30.93 7.95 -21.54
CA ALA A 578 29.83 8.81 -21.98
C ALA A 578 29.96 10.24 -21.41
N LYS A 579 30.32 10.39 -20.12
CA LYS A 579 30.52 11.69 -19.45
C LYS A 579 31.73 12.49 -19.96
N GLN A 580 32.69 11.87 -20.64
CA GLN A 580 33.83 12.59 -21.24
C GLN A 580 33.43 13.38 -22.49
N LYS A 581 32.32 13.01 -23.14
CA LYS A 581 31.75 13.76 -24.26
C LYS A 581 31.00 14.98 -23.73
N THR A 582 31.04 16.08 -24.46
CA THR A 582 30.39 17.33 -24.03
C THR A 582 28.87 17.25 -24.22
N GLY A 583 28.10 17.65 -23.19
CA GLY A 583 26.64 17.64 -23.23
C GLY A 583 26.02 16.26 -22.97
N SER A 584 24.93 15.96 -23.65
CA SER A 584 24.26 14.66 -23.60
C SER A 584 24.88 13.71 -24.62
N ALA A 585 25.29 12.52 -24.20
CA ALA A 585 26.01 11.59 -25.06
C ALA A 585 25.88 10.15 -24.57
N TRP A 586 26.09 9.21 -25.49
CA TRP A 586 26.17 7.79 -25.19
C TRP A 586 27.52 7.19 -25.57
N HIS A 587 27.90 6.09 -24.92
CA HIS A 587 29.09 5.31 -25.25
C HIS A 587 28.82 3.82 -25.02
N CYS A 588 29.14 2.98 -26.01
CA CYS A 588 29.06 1.52 -25.89
C CYS A 588 30.44 0.93 -25.67
N LEU A 589 30.60 0.13 -24.61
CA LEU A 589 31.83 -0.60 -24.37
C LEU A 589 32.08 -1.63 -25.48
N GLY A 590 33.35 -1.78 -25.84
CA GLY A 590 33.79 -2.74 -26.86
C GLY A 590 33.60 -2.27 -28.31
N GLN A 591 33.06 -1.08 -28.56
CA GLN A 591 33.01 -0.47 -29.90
C GLN A 591 33.83 0.82 -29.97
N GLU A 592 34.84 0.87 -30.85
CA GLU A 592 35.44 2.13 -31.31
C GLU A 592 34.46 2.81 -32.27
N ILE A 593 33.65 3.75 -31.77
CA ILE A 593 32.78 4.54 -32.66
C ILE A 593 33.61 5.66 -33.28
N GLN A 594 33.80 5.61 -34.60
CA GLN A 594 34.38 6.71 -35.37
C GLN A 594 33.57 8.00 -35.14
N PRO A 595 34.22 9.16 -34.92
CA PRO A 595 33.52 10.41 -34.70
C PRO A 595 32.76 10.83 -35.97
N ILE A 596 31.43 10.87 -35.90
CA ILE A 596 30.60 11.48 -36.95
C ILE A 596 30.73 13.00 -36.82
N LEU A 597 31.22 13.64 -37.89
CA LEU A 597 31.38 15.09 -38.03
C LEU A 597 30.08 15.84 -37.69
N PRO A 598 30.15 17.01 -37.03
CA PRO A 598 28.97 17.81 -36.70
C PRO A 598 28.22 18.22 -37.97
N VAL A 599 26.93 17.91 -38.03
CA VAL A 599 26.02 18.44 -39.05
C VAL A 599 25.96 19.96 -38.88
N ALA A 600 26.42 20.67 -39.90
CA ALA A 600 26.37 22.13 -39.94
C ALA A 600 24.92 22.62 -39.79
N ILE A 601 24.67 23.40 -38.75
CA ILE A 601 23.45 24.20 -38.63
C ILE A 601 23.48 25.21 -39.78
N LYS A 602 22.65 24.99 -40.81
CA LYS A 602 22.35 26.00 -41.82
C LYS A 602 21.65 27.15 -41.11
N ALA A 603 22.34 28.29 -41.02
CA ALA A 603 21.71 29.58 -40.76
C ALA A 603 20.62 29.81 -41.82
N ALA A 604 19.36 29.80 -41.40
CA ALA A 604 18.28 30.31 -42.22
C ALA A 604 18.40 31.85 -42.21
N GLY A 605 18.84 32.40 -43.34
CA GLY A 605 18.70 33.82 -43.60
C GLY A 605 17.24 34.16 -43.89
N HIS A 606 16.68 35.11 -43.16
CA HIS A 606 16.19 36.38 -43.69
C HIS A 606 16.00 37.40 -42.60
#